data_AF-H2YKH1-F1
#
_entry.id   AF-H2YKH1-F1
#
_cell.length_a   1.000
_cell.length_b   1.000
_cell.length_c   1.000
_cell.angle_alpha   90.00
_cell.angle_beta   90.00
_cell.angle_gamma   90.00
#
_symmetry.space_group_name_H-M   'P 1'
#
loop_
_entity.id
_entity.type
_entity.pdbx_description
1 polymer ?
#
loop_
_entity_poly.entity_id
_entity_poly.type
_entity_poly.pdbx_seq_one_letter_code
_entity_poly.pdbx_strand_id
1 'polypeptide(L)'
;MSLGGDENIPVKTENSPTVHLKVDLDGVSPFTGRSTENGVPVCLPLKNLEELFAWQANDATDHGQPFTVSSLPRREKVNDDSAKVLLCHDMSGNYLDDRFAQQIVGKRTLEYQLSYWSLVDTFVYFSHHFITIPPVGWINACHTNGVLTLGTFITEFTDGYHR
;
A
#
# COMPACT_ATOMS: atom_id res chain seq x y z
N MET A 1 6.91 -61.03 -10.28
CA MET A 1 7.59 -60.76 -11.57
C MET A 1 6.50 -60.14 -12.45
N SER A 2 6.42 -58.85 -12.75
CA SER A 2 7.45 -57.84 -13.02
C SER A 2 7.08 -56.50 -12.36
N LEU A 3 8.12 -55.75 -12.01
CA LEU A 3 8.11 -54.33 -11.65
C LEU A 3 7.94 -53.47 -12.91
N GLY A 4 7.51 -52.22 -12.73
CA GLY A 4 7.66 -51.13 -13.72
C GLY A 4 6.34 -50.39 -13.99
N GLY A 5 6.23 -49.08 -13.84
CA GLY A 5 7.19 -48.10 -13.35
C GLY A 5 6.46 -46.87 -12.86
N ASP A 6 7.00 -46.24 -11.81
CA ASP A 6 6.59 -44.91 -11.40
C ASP A 6 7.01 -43.94 -12.50
N GLU A 7 6.02 -43.43 -13.24
CA GLU A 7 6.22 -42.26 -14.08
C GLU A 7 6.47 -41.06 -13.16
N ASN A 8 7.76 -40.80 -12.92
CA ASN A 8 8.23 -39.55 -12.36
C ASN A 8 7.80 -38.42 -13.30
N ILE A 9 6.65 -37.81 -13.02
CA ILE A 9 6.28 -36.52 -13.58
C ILE A 9 7.35 -35.54 -13.12
N PRO A 10 8.15 -34.94 -14.02
CA PRO A 10 9.11 -33.95 -13.62
C PRO A 10 8.32 -32.74 -13.13
N VAL A 11 8.31 -32.52 -11.81
CA VAL A 11 7.95 -31.22 -11.25
C VAL A 11 8.96 -30.25 -11.84
N LYS A 12 8.53 -29.50 -12.86
CA LYS A 12 9.26 -28.34 -13.32
C LYS A 12 9.34 -27.41 -12.12
N THR A 13 10.48 -27.40 -11.44
CA THR A 13 10.90 -26.26 -10.65
C THR A 13 11.14 -25.15 -11.67
N GLU A 14 10.07 -24.46 -12.06
CA GLU A 14 10.21 -23.14 -12.63
C GLU A 14 10.91 -22.32 -11.54
N ASN A 15 12.22 -22.14 -11.71
CA ASN A 15 12.90 -20.98 -11.16
C ASN A 15 12.28 -19.77 -11.86
N SER A 16 11.04 -19.44 -11.51
CA SER A 16 10.52 -18.11 -11.72
C SER A 16 11.51 -17.20 -10.99
N PRO A 17 12.19 -16.29 -11.68
CA PRO A 17 13.08 -15.36 -11.00
C PRO A 17 12.25 -14.68 -9.93
N THR A 18 12.62 -14.84 -8.66
CA THR A 18 11.98 -14.09 -7.58
C THR A 18 12.25 -12.63 -7.88
N VAL A 19 11.25 -11.95 -8.45
CA VAL A 19 11.31 -10.53 -8.70
C VAL A 19 11.20 -9.89 -7.33
N HIS A 20 12.33 -9.43 -6.80
CA HIS A 20 12.35 -8.66 -5.56
C HIS A 20 12.16 -7.20 -5.90
N LEU A 21 11.35 -6.53 -5.10
CA LEU A 21 11.06 -5.11 -5.26
C LEU A 21 12.13 -4.34 -4.52
N LYS A 22 13.28 -4.23 -5.17
CA LYS A 22 14.46 -3.60 -4.60
C LYS A 22 14.29 -2.09 -4.62
N VAL A 23 14.49 -1.45 -3.48
CA VAL A 23 14.89 -0.04 -3.45
C VAL A 23 16.32 0.03 -3.94
N ASP A 24 16.60 0.95 -4.84
CA ASP A 24 17.95 1.27 -5.24
C ASP A 24 18.18 2.75 -5.00
N LEU A 25 19.00 3.04 -3.99
CA LEU A 25 19.38 4.41 -3.64
C LEU A 25 20.49 4.94 -4.58
N ASP A 26 21.15 4.05 -5.31
CA ASP A 26 22.29 4.34 -6.20
C ASP A 26 21.85 4.45 -7.69
N GLY A 27 20.60 4.09 -8.00
CA GLY A 27 19.97 4.28 -9.33
C GLY A 27 20.43 3.30 -10.41
N VAL A 28 20.85 2.09 -10.05
CA VAL A 28 21.46 1.08 -10.94
C VAL A 28 20.46 0.01 -11.42
N SER A 29 19.35 -0.21 -10.73
CA SER A 29 18.34 -1.22 -11.01
C SER A 29 17.21 -0.64 -11.88
N PRO A 30 16.65 -1.41 -12.83
CA PRO A 30 15.49 -0.98 -13.61
C PRO A 30 14.15 -1.13 -12.87
N PHE A 31 14.14 -1.69 -11.66
CA PHE A 31 12.92 -1.97 -10.86
C PHE A 31 12.73 -1.00 -9.69
N THR A 32 13.25 0.21 -9.81
CA THR A 32 13.55 1.07 -8.66
C THR A 32 12.47 2.09 -8.39
N GLY A 33 12.01 2.08 -7.14
CA GLY A 33 11.21 3.16 -6.55
C GLY A 33 9.85 2.67 -6.08
N ARG A 34 9.80 2.03 -4.91
CA ARG A 34 8.53 1.84 -4.18
C ARG A 34 8.43 2.62 -2.89
N SER A 35 9.57 3.02 -2.34
CA SER A 35 9.59 3.49 -0.96
C SER A 35 10.34 4.80 -0.77
N THR A 36 11.00 5.34 -1.82
CA THR A 36 11.63 6.68 -1.80
C THR A 36 11.52 7.41 -3.14
N GLU A 37 11.35 8.73 -3.10
CA GLU A 37 11.44 9.67 -4.22
C GLU A 37 12.52 10.71 -3.90
N ASN A 38 13.60 10.80 -4.70
CA ASN A 38 14.75 11.68 -4.43
C ASN A 38 15.35 11.53 -3.01
N GLY A 39 15.42 10.29 -2.51
CA GLY A 39 15.89 9.99 -1.15
C GLY A 39 14.88 10.28 -0.03
N VAL A 40 13.67 10.74 -0.36
CA VAL A 40 12.59 10.98 0.61
C VAL A 40 11.63 9.80 0.63
N PRO A 41 11.29 9.23 1.81
CA PRO A 41 10.35 8.12 1.88
C PRO A 41 8.94 8.45 1.37
N VAL A 42 8.36 7.55 0.57
CA VAL A 42 7.01 7.69 -0.02
C VAL A 42 6.19 6.42 0.16
N CYS A 43 4.86 6.58 0.23
CA CYS A 43 3.87 5.51 0.19
C CYS A 43 3.29 5.45 -1.22
N LEU A 44 3.38 4.29 -1.88
CA LEU A 44 2.94 4.10 -3.26
C LEU A 44 2.03 2.86 -3.38
N PRO A 45 1.15 2.82 -4.40
CA PRO A 45 0.30 1.67 -4.67
C PRO A 45 1.10 0.48 -5.21
N LEU A 46 0.49 -0.71 -5.19
CA LEU A 46 0.97 -1.86 -5.97
C LEU A 46 0.19 -1.91 -7.29
N LYS A 47 0.92 -1.90 -8.40
CA LYS A 47 0.39 -1.72 -9.74
C LYS A 47 -0.18 -2.98 -10.35
N ASN A 48 0.15 -4.19 -9.87
CA ASN A 48 -0.34 -5.49 -10.40
C ASN A 48 -0.13 -6.65 -9.40
N LEU A 49 -0.51 -7.87 -9.78
CA LEU A 49 -0.38 -9.06 -8.93
C LEU A 49 1.08 -9.52 -8.76
N GLU A 50 1.93 -9.36 -9.77
CA GLU A 50 3.36 -9.64 -9.65
C GLU A 50 3.99 -8.73 -8.58
N GLU A 51 3.64 -7.45 -8.61
CA GLU A 51 4.01 -6.47 -7.59
C GLU A 51 3.54 -6.86 -6.18
N LEU A 52 2.39 -7.53 -6.04
CA LEU A 52 1.84 -8.00 -4.77
C LEU A 52 2.54 -9.27 -4.29
N PHE A 53 2.73 -10.26 -5.17
CA PHE A 53 3.39 -11.51 -4.81
C PHE A 53 4.88 -11.35 -4.53
N ALA A 54 5.50 -10.34 -5.13
CA ALA A 54 6.88 -9.95 -4.88
C ALA A 54 7.09 -9.17 -3.56
N TRP A 55 6.02 -8.62 -2.98
CA TRP A 55 6.13 -7.77 -1.80
C TRP A 55 6.50 -8.58 -0.55
N GLN A 56 7.41 -8.04 0.26
CA GLN A 56 7.82 -8.64 1.52
C GLN A 56 7.95 -7.57 2.61
N ALA A 57 7.28 -7.77 3.74
CA ALA A 57 7.31 -6.83 4.87
C ALA A 57 8.72 -6.60 5.47
N ASN A 58 9.60 -7.60 5.35
CA ASN A 58 10.94 -7.61 5.95
C ASN A 58 12.05 -7.61 4.89
N ASP A 59 11.81 -7.04 3.71
CA ASP A 59 12.87 -6.88 2.71
C ASP A 59 13.93 -5.91 3.24
N ALA A 60 15.08 -6.43 3.65
CA ALA A 60 16.19 -5.64 4.19
C ALA A 60 16.80 -4.67 3.16
N THR A 61 16.48 -4.84 1.87
CA THR A 61 16.87 -3.91 0.80
C THR A 61 15.87 -2.77 0.62
N ASP A 62 14.70 -2.84 1.27
CA ASP A 62 13.70 -1.76 1.24
C ASP A 62 13.90 -0.80 2.42
N HIS A 63 14.60 0.29 2.13
CA HIS A 63 14.92 1.35 3.09
C HIS A 63 13.70 2.18 3.55
N GLY A 64 12.53 2.06 2.92
CA GLY A 64 11.35 2.84 3.27
C GLY A 64 10.31 2.12 4.15
N GLN A 65 10.41 0.79 4.31
CA GLN A 65 9.45 0.01 5.11
C GLN A 65 9.21 0.58 6.52
N PRO A 66 10.25 0.91 7.33
CA PRO A 66 10.02 1.36 8.71
C PRO A 66 9.27 2.69 8.80
N PHE A 67 9.42 3.57 7.79
CA PHE A 67 8.79 4.90 7.79
C PHE A 67 7.35 4.87 7.27
N THR A 68 6.97 3.84 6.52
CA THR A 68 5.61 3.66 5.96
C THR A 68 4.67 2.91 6.90
N VAL A 69 5.18 2.37 8.01
CA VAL A 69 4.39 1.69 9.04
C VAL A 69 4.07 2.64 10.18
N SER A 70 2.80 2.71 10.56
CA SER A 70 2.38 3.50 11.73
C SER A 70 2.91 2.88 13.01
N SER A 71 3.59 3.67 13.84
CA SER A 71 3.97 3.30 15.21
C SER A 71 2.88 3.61 16.24
N LEU A 72 1.78 4.23 15.81
CA LEU A 72 0.68 4.63 16.68
C LEU A 72 -0.36 3.51 16.72
N PRO A 73 -0.74 2.99 17.90
CA PRO A 73 -1.90 2.12 18.00
C PRO A 73 -3.16 2.92 17.68
N ARG A 74 -4.16 2.27 17.06
CA ARG A 74 -5.47 2.89 16.86
C ARG A 74 -6.13 3.13 18.23
N ARG A 75 -6.47 4.39 18.52
CA ARG A 75 -7.23 4.77 19.71
C ARG A 75 -8.56 4.02 19.75
N GLU A 76 -8.95 3.56 20.92
CA GLU A 76 -10.28 2.98 21.10
C GLU A 76 -11.35 4.08 21.05
N LYS A 77 -12.37 3.86 20.23
CA LYS A 77 -13.56 4.70 20.16
C LYS A 77 -14.66 4.01 20.96
N VAL A 78 -15.45 4.79 21.70
CA VAL A 78 -16.61 4.24 22.42
C VAL A 78 -17.56 3.66 21.39
N ASN A 79 -17.84 2.37 21.50
CA ASN A 79 -18.85 1.75 20.66
C ASN A 79 -20.23 2.07 21.26
N ASP A 80 -20.94 2.97 20.61
CA ASP A 80 -22.36 3.17 20.83
C ASP A 80 -23.17 2.44 19.74
N ASP A 81 -24.44 2.19 20.01
CA ASP A 81 -25.38 1.61 19.05
C ASP A 81 -25.82 2.61 17.96
N SER A 82 -25.06 3.69 17.76
CA SER A 82 -25.38 4.71 16.76
C SER A 82 -25.02 4.24 15.34
N ALA A 83 -25.64 4.87 14.34
CA ALA A 83 -25.32 4.65 12.94
C ALA A 83 -23.87 5.05 12.66
N LYS A 84 -23.14 4.16 11.98
CA LYS A 84 -21.72 4.38 11.65
C LYS A 84 -21.55 5.07 10.30
N VAL A 85 -20.54 5.91 10.21
CA VAL A 85 -20.19 6.64 8.99
C VAL A 85 -18.89 6.11 8.39
N LEU A 86 -18.96 5.74 7.11
CA LEU A 86 -17.81 5.47 6.27
C LEU A 86 -17.54 6.68 5.38
N LEU A 87 -16.32 7.20 5.43
CA LEU A 87 -15.84 8.26 4.55
C LEU A 87 -14.89 7.67 3.51
N CYS A 88 -15.21 7.86 2.23
CA CYS A 88 -14.36 7.47 1.12
C CYS A 88 -13.65 8.71 0.59
N HIS A 89 -12.32 8.75 0.73
CA HIS A 89 -11.47 9.81 0.22
C HIS A 89 -11.09 9.52 -1.23
N ASP A 90 -11.75 10.20 -2.16
CA ASP A 90 -11.41 10.20 -3.59
C ASP A 90 -11.01 11.63 -3.98
N MET A 91 -9.74 11.95 -3.77
CA MET A 91 -9.19 13.26 -4.12
C MET A 91 -8.34 13.16 -5.38
N SER A 92 -8.46 14.18 -6.21
CA SER A 92 -7.89 14.25 -7.55
C SER A 92 -6.43 13.84 -7.61
N GLY A 93 -6.08 12.96 -8.55
CA GLY A 93 -4.68 12.63 -8.83
C GLY A 93 -4.11 11.52 -7.94
N ASN A 94 -4.94 10.75 -7.22
CA ASN A 94 -4.54 9.63 -6.39
C ASN A 94 -3.61 10.06 -5.23
N TYR A 95 -2.34 9.68 -5.30
CA TYR A 95 -1.30 10.00 -4.33
C TYR A 95 -0.67 11.35 -4.66
N LEU A 96 -0.99 12.39 -3.89
CA LEU A 96 -0.40 13.72 -4.03
C LEU A 96 0.75 13.89 -3.03
N ASP A 97 0.92 15.08 -2.46
CA ASP A 97 1.95 15.38 -1.45
C ASP A 97 1.72 14.59 -0.14
N ASP A 98 0.53 14.02 0.05
CA ASP A 98 0.19 13.11 1.14
C ASP A 98 0.89 11.74 1.03
N ARG A 99 1.50 11.41 -0.11
CA ARG A 99 2.31 10.20 -0.31
C ARG A 99 3.60 10.21 0.51
N PHE A 100 4.14 11.38 0.83
CA PHE A 100 5.41 11.48 1.56
C PHE A 100 5.23 11.06 3.02
N ALA A 101 5.99 10.07 3.48
CA ALA A 101 5.77 9.44 4.78
C ALA A 101 5.97 10.40 5.96
N GLN A 102 6.89 11.34 5.82
CA GLN A 102 7.21 12.37 6.83
C GLN A 102 6.45 13.68 6.63
N GLN A 103 5.39 13.63 5.80
CA GLN A 103 4.61 14.78 5.33
C GLN A 103 5.41 15.74 4.44
N ILE A 104 4.64 16.49 3.64
CA ILE A 104 4.97 17.52 2.64
C ILE A 104 6.45 17.91 2.52
N VAL A 105 7.03 17.57 1.38
CA VAL A 105 8.26 18.20 0.89
C VAL A 105 7.88 19.37 -0.03
N GLY A 106 8.05 20.60 0.42
CA GLY A 106 7.88 21.80 -0.42
C GLY A 106 6.68 22.69 -0.05
N LYS A 107 6.20 23.48 -1.01
CA LYS A 107 5.06 24.39 -0.81
C LYS A 107 3.75 23.60 -0.87
N ARG A 108 2.94 23.71 0.19
CA ARG A 108 1.60 23.13 0.27
C ARG A 108 0.81 23.40 -1.01
N THR A 109 0.48 22.33 -1.73
CA THR A 109 -0.58 22.38 -2.74
C THR A 109 -1.93 22.08 -2.05
N LEU A 110 -3.04 22.23 -2.77
CA LEU A 110 -4.38 21.99 -2.22
C LEU A 110 -4.53 20.50 -1.86
N GLU A 111 -4.33 20.16 -0.59
CA GLU A 111 -4.49 18.80 -0.07
C GLU A 111 -5.87 18.60 0.57
N TYR A 112 -6.37 17.36 0.54
CA TYR A 112 -7.58 17.01 1.27
C TYR A 112 -7.34 17.09 2.79
N GLN A 113 -8.28 17.70 3.51
CA GLN A 113 -8.24 17.81 4.96
C GLN A 113 -9.56 17.33 5.55
N LEU A 114 -9.47 16.48 6.57
CA LEU A 114 -10.60 16.05 7.37
C LEU A 114 -10.48 16.62 8.78
N SER A 115 -11.48 17.38 9.22
CA SER A 115 -11.53 17.95 10.57
C SER A 115 -12.52 17.25 11.50
N TYR A 116 -13.59 16.66 10.95
CA TYR A 116 -14.70 16.10 11.74
C TYR A 116 -14.52 14.60 12.02
N TRP A 117 -13.34 14.21 12.51
CA TRP A 117 -12.99 12.81 12.79
C TRP A 117 -13.95 12.12 13.77
N SER A 118 -14.55 12.86 14.70
CA SER A 118 -15.53 12.32 15.65
C SER A 118 -16.75 11.70 14.97
N LEU A 119 -17.13 12.22 13.79
CA LEU A 119 -18.28 11.76 13.02
C LEU A 119 -17.97 10.59 12.09
N VAL A 120 -16.70 10.18 11.97
CA VAL A 120 -16.26 9.13 11.05
C VAL A 120 -15.86 7.90 11.85
N ASP A 121 -16.27 6.71 11.40
CA ASP A 121 -15.92 5.44 12.03
C ASP A 121 -14.94 4.64 11.17
N THR A 122 -15.09 4.75 9.85
CA THR A 122 -14.17 4.15 8.88
C THR A 122 -13.78 5.17 7.81
N PHE A 123 -12.49 5.22 7.50
CA PHE A 123 -11.91 6.03 6.44
C PHE A 123 -11.32 5.10 5.38
N VAL A 124 -11.74 5.27 4.13
CA VAL A 124 -11.19 4.55 2.98
C VAL A 124 -10.34 5.53 2.18
N TYR A 125 -9.04 5.26 2.05
CA TYR A 125 -8.18 5.98 1.12
C TYR A 125 -8.37 5.39 -0.28
N PHE A 126 -9.19 6.04 -1.10
CA PHE A 126 -9.50 5.59 -2.44
C PHE A 126 -8.50 6.20 -3.44
N SER A 127 -8.13 5.39 -4.42
CA SER A 127 -7.40 5.82 -5.59
C SER A 127 -7.76 4.91 -6.76
N HIS A 128 -7.45 5.35 -7.97
CA HIS A 128 -7.65 4.59 -9.21
C HIS A 128 -6.57 3.50 -9.45
N HIS A 129 -5.76 3.19 -8.44
CA HIS A 129 -4.77 2.12 -8.51
C HIS A 129 -5.34 0.78 -8.05
N PHE A 130 -4.88 -0.29 -8.70
CA PHE A 130 -5.33 -1.66 -8.43
C PHE A 130 -5.28 -2.06 -6.97
N ILE A 131 -4.14 -1.83 -6.31
CA ILE A 131 -3.98 -2.03 -4.88
C ILE A 131 -3.49 -0.71 -4.29
N THR A 132 -4.37 -0.06 -3.55
CA THR A 132 -4.11 1.21 -2.88
C THR A 132 -3.82 0.94 -1.41
N ILE A 133 -2.65 1.38 -0.95
CA ILE A 133 -2.23 1.33 0.45
C ILE A 133 -2.31 2.77 1.02
N PRO A 134 -3.11 3.04 2.07
CA PRO A 134 -3.20 4.38 2.63
C PRO A 134 -1.82 4.90 3.06
N PRO A 135 -1.44 6.15 2.74
CA PRO A 135 -0.21 6.72 3.24
C PRO A 135 -0.15 6.74 4.77
N VAL A 136 1.04 6.56 5.34
CA VAL A 136 1.23 6.48 6.81
C VAL A 136 0.72 7.73 7.54
N GLY A 137 0.77 8.90 6.89
CA GLY A 137 0.19 10.13 7.42
C GLY A 137 -1.32 10.01 7.68
N TRP A 138 -2.05 9.40 6.73
CA TRP A 138 -3.48 9.09 6.87
C TRP A 138 -3.74 8.02 7.92
N ILE A 139 -2.92 6.96 7.97
CA ILE A 139 -3.02 5.91 8.99
C ILE A 139 -2.84 6.53 10.38
N ASN A 140 -1.82 7.35 10.59
CA ASN A 140 -1.54 8.04 11.84
C ASN A 140 -2.70 8.97 12.25
N ALA A 141 -3.24 9.73 11.31
CA ALA A 141 -4.39 10.62 11.56
C ALA A 141 -5.63 9.84 12.00
N CYS A 142 -5.95 8.74 11.31
CA CYS A 142 -7.06 7.87 11.68
C CYS A 142 -6.84 7.20 13.03
N HIS A 143 -5.65 6.64 13.27
CA HIS A 143 -5.30 5.97 14.52
C HIS A 143 -5.42 6.91 15.72
N THR A 144 -4.92 8.14 15.59
CA THR A 144 -5.03 9.17 16.63
C THR A 144 -6.49 9.48 16.99
N ASN A 145 -7.39 9.40 16.01
CA ASN A 145 -8.82 9.68 16.18
C ASN A 145 -9.69 8.44 16.42
N GLY A 146 -9.10 7.24 16.47
CA GLY A 146 -9.81 5.98 16.67
C GLY A 146 -10.67 5.54 15.48
N VAL A 147 -10.30 5.98 14.27
CA VAL A 147 -10.96 5.63 13.01
C VAL A 147 -10.26 4.44 12.38
N LEU A 148 -11.03 3.49 11.84
CA LEU A 148 -10.49 2.40 11.03
C LEU A 148 -10.05 2.94 9.66
N THR A 149 -8.80 2.73 9.28
CA THR A 149 -8.29 3.08 7.94
C THR A 149 -8.26 1.87 7.04
N LEU A 150 -8.77 1.99 5.82
CA LEU A 150 -8.71 0.96 4.79
C LEU A 150 -8.10 1.51 3.51
N GLY A 151 -7.32 0.67 2.83
CA GLY A 151 -6.98 0.86 1.43
C GLY A 151 -8.05 0.33 0.51
N THR A 152 -7.75 0.24 -0.79
CA THR A 152 -8.66 -0.34 -1.78
C THR A 152 -7.97 -1.42 -2.61
N PHE A 153 -8.76 -2.39 -3.03
CA PHE A 153 -8.43 -3.31 -4.12
C PHE A 153 -9.52 -3.13 -5.17
N ILE A 154 -9.18 -2.61 -6.35
CA ILE A 154 -10.18 -2.29 -7.38
C ILE A 154 -9.77 -2.82 -8.74
N THR A 155 -10.75 -3.16 -9.57
CA THR A 155 -10.56 -3.40 -11.00
C THR A 155 -11.23 -2.28 -11.77
N GLU A 156 -10.48 -1.56 -12.60
CA GLU A 156 -11.00 -0.41 -13.34
C GLU A 156 -10.55 -0.46 -14.80
N PHE A 157 -11.45 -0.11 -15.71
CA PHE A 157 -11.21 -0.04 -17.17
C PHE A 157 -10.50 -1.27 -17.76
N THR A 158 -9.69 -1.04 -18.79
CA THR A 158 -8.87 -2.06 -19.46
C THR A 158 -7.85 -2.67 -18.51
N ASP A 159 -7.32 -1.88 -17.59
CA ASP A 159 -6.35 -2.34 -16.60
C ASP A 159 -6.94 -3.44 -15.73
N GLY A 160 -8.23 -3.40 -15.37
CA GLY A 160 -8.92 -4.45 -14.62
C GLY A 160 -9.24 -5.71 -15.44
N TYR A 161 -9.37 -5.58 -16.77
CA TYR A 161 -9.67 -6.71 -17.65
C TYR A 161 -8.45 -7.64 -17.86
N HIS A 162 -7.23 -7.10 -17.76
CA HIS A 162 -5.99 -7.80 -18.07
C HIS A 162 -5.21 -8.34 -16.83
N ARG A 163 -5.81 -8.35 -15.63
CA ARG A 163 -5.12 -8.72 -14.37
C ARG A 163 -5.29 -10.16 -13.96
#